data_AF-A0AAW9DJE2-F1
#
_entry.id   AF-A0AAW9DJE2-F1
#
_cell.length_a   1.000
_cell.length_b   1.000
_cell.length_c   1.000
_cell.angle_alpha   90.00
_cell.angle_beta   90.00
_cell.angle_gamma   90.00
#
_symmetry.space_group_name_H-M   'P 1'
#
loop_
_entity.id
_entity.type
_entity.pdbx_description
1 polymer ?
#
loop_
_entity_poly.entity_id
_entity_poly.type
_entity_poly.pdbx_seq_one_letter_code
_entity_poly.pdbx_strand_id
1 'polypeptide(L)'
;MKRFLEVIFEQFTVFLEHGKAPKSIEPDSKEDIKNNLELALYKKAAVHVIYGDRSFTGDIVKYDTDCQRIIMKNFKRQVTSIIKIEDIKKVTLVPDSIKTSQQQTKG
;
A
#
# COMPACT_ATOMS: atom_id res chain seq x y z
N MET A 1 -6.46 -0.75 -37.02
CA MET A 1 -7.03 -0.18 -35.77
C MET A 1 -7.90 -1.16 -34.96
N LYS A 2 -8.49 -2.22 -35.56
CA LYS A 2 -9.34 -3.19 -34.84
C LYS A 2 -8.61 -3.99 -33.74
N ARG A 3 -7.39 -4.45 -34.02
CA ARG A 3 -6.54 -5.18 -33.05
C ARG A 3 -6.23 -4.44 -31.75
N PHE A 4 -6.09 -3.11 -31.80
CA PHE A 4 -5.81 -2.32 -30.60
C PHE A 4 -7.05 -2.22 -29.70
N LEU A 5 -8.24 -2.14 -30.30
CA LEU A 5 -9.50 -2.13 -29.55
C LEU A 5 -9.74 -3.50 -28.89
N GLU A 6 -9.45 -4.60 -29.60
CA GLU A 6 -9.54 -5.96 -29.06
C GLU A 6 -8.65 -6.13 -27.82
N VAL A 7 -7.39 -5.69 -27.88
CA VAL A 7 -6.47 -5.76 -26.73
C VAL A 7 -6.95 -4.92 -25.54
N ILE A 8 -7.50 -3.73 -25.79
CA ILE A 8 -8.07 -2.89 -24.72
C ILE A 8 -9.31 -3.55 -24.11
N PHE A 9 -10.18 -4.14 -24.93
CA PHE A 9 -11.37 -4.84 -24.46
C PHE A 9 -11.01 -6.07 -23.63
N GLU A 10 -10.02 -6.86 -24.04
CA GLU A 10 -9.53 -8.01 -23.26
C GLU A 10 -8.97 -7.59 -21.90
N GLN A 11 -8.21 -6.50 -21.83
CA GLN A 11 -7.72 -5.97 -20.56
C GLN A 11 -8.86 -5.43 -19.69
N PHE A 12 -9.89 -4.83 -20.30
CA PHE A 12 -11.05 -4.31 -19.60
C PHE A 12 -11.94 -5.43 -19.06
N THR A 13 -12.14 -6.51 -19.81
CA THR A 13 -12.86 -7.70 -19.34
C THR A 13 -12.14 -8.38 -18.20
N VAL A 14 -10.81 -8.52 -18.28
CA VAL A 14 -10.00 -9.03 -17.16
C VAL A 14 -10.17 -8.11 -15.94
N PHE A 15 -10.18 -6.79 -16.11
CA PHE A 15 -10.38 -5.87 -14.98
C PHE A 15 -11.79 -5.96 -14.36
N LEU A 16 -12.85 -6.12 -15.18
CA LEU A 16 -14.23 -6.27 -14.70
C LEU A 16 -14.51 -7.65 -14.09
N GLU A 17 -13.88 -8.73 -14.57
CA GLU A 17 -14.00 -10.06 -13.97
C GLU A 17 -13.42 -10.11 -12.55
N HIS A 18 -12.42 -9.27 -12.27
CA HIS A 18 -11.91 -9.03 -10.91
C HIS A 18 -12.78 -8.07 -10.09
N GLY A 19 -13.77 -7.43 -10.72
CA GLY A 19 -14.75 -6.50 -10.14
C GLY A 19 -15.89 -7.16 -9.37
N LYS A 20 -15.66 -8.31 -8.72
CA LYS A 20 -16.57 -8.73 -7.63
C LYS A 20 -16.68 -7.58 -6.64
N ALA A 21 -17.90 -7.29 -6.17
CA ALA A 21 -18.23 -6.24 -5.21
C ALA A 21 -17.08 -6.02 -4.21
N PRO A 22 -16.71 -4.76 -3.88
CA PRO A 22 -15.50 -4.47 -3.13
C PRO A 22 -15.42 -5.43 -1.95
N LYS A 23 -14.45 -6.35 -1.99
CA LYS A 23 -14.26 -7.28 -0.88
C LYS A 23 -14.11 -6.39 0.34
N SER A 24 -15.03 -6.54 1.30
CA SER A 24 -14.91 -5.95 2.62
C SER A 24 -13.46 -6.07 3.03
N ILE A 25 -12.79 -4.95 3.30
CA ILE A 25 -11.40 -4.97 3.76
C ILE A 25 -11.44 -5.59 5.15
N GLU A 26 -11.23 -6.90 5.20
CA GLU A 26 -11.09 -7.61 6.47
C GLU A 26 -9.83 -7.08 7.15
N PRO A 27 -9.97 -6.56 8.39
CA PRO A 27 -8.82 -6.06 9.11
C PRO A 27 -7.87 -7.22 9.41
N ASP A 28 -6.59 -6.98 9.22
CA ASP A 28 -5.54 -7.92 9.60
C ASP A 28 -5.54 -8.06 11.13
N SER A 29 -5.13 -9.23 11.63
CA SER A 29 -4.89 -9.38 13.08
C SER A 29 -3.74 -8.48 13.54
N LYS A 30 -3.65 -8.21 14.85
CA LYS A 30 -2.54 -7.39 15.40
C LYS A 30 -1.19 -8.06 15.14
N GLU A 31 -1.15 -9.38 15.23
CA GLU A 31 0.01 -10.21 14.94
C GLU A 31 0.42 -10.08 13.46
N ASP A 32 -0.54 -10.14 12.54
CA ASP A 32 -0.27 -9.98 11.10
C ASP A 32 0.25 -8.57 10.77
N ILE A 33 -0.33 -7.53 11.37
CA ILE A 33 0.14 -6.14 11.21
C ILE A 33 1.59 -6.03 11.66
N LYS A 34 1.92 -6.56 12.86
CA LYS A 34 3.28 -6.53 13.39
C LYS A 34 4.26 -7.30 12.51
N ASN A 35 3.89 -8.53 12.10
CA ASN A 35 4.71 -9.37 11.24
C ASN A 35 5.00 -8.70 9.89
N ASN A 36 3.98 -8.09 9.27
CA ASN A 36 4.14 -7.39 8.00
C ASN A 36 5.01 -6.13 8.13
N LEU A 37 4.89 -5.39 9.23
CA LEU A 37 5.75 -4.23 9.50
C LEU A 37 7.21 -4.64 9.70
N GLU A 38 7.46 -5.68 10.49
CA GLU A 38 8.81 -6.22 10.71
C GLU A 38 9.40 -6.77 9.40
N LEU A 39 8.60 -7.48 8.60
CA LEU A 39 9.01 -7.98 7.30
C LEU A 39 9.35 -6.84 6.33
N ALA A 40 8.56 -5.77 6.33
CA ALA A 40 8.81 -4.60 5.50
C ALA A 40 10.10 -3.87 5.91
N LEU A 41 10.36 -3.72 7.22
CA LEU A 41 11.60 -3.15 7.73
C LEU A 41 12.81 -4.00 7.35
N TYR A 42 12.71 -5.33 7.52
CA TYR A 42 13.76 -6.27 7.15
C TYR A 42 14.09 -6.20 5.65
N LYS A 43 13.06 -6.18 4.79
CA LYS A 43 13.22 -6.10 3.34
C LYS A 43 13.51 -4.68 2.82
N LYS A 44 13.43 -3.66 3.67
CA LYS A 44 13.41 -2.24 3.28
C LYS A 44 12.36 -1.95 2.21
N ALA A 45 11.23 -2.66 2.28
CA ALA A 45 10.15 -2.58 1.32
C ALA A 45 9.21 -1.42 1.67
N ALA A 46 8.64 -0.82 0.63
CA ALA A 46 7.55 0.12 0.79
C ALA A 46 6.27 -0.62 1.23
N VAL A 47 5.37 0.08 1.92
CA VAL A 47 4.09 -0.49 2.35
C VAL A 47 2.93 0.44 2.03
N HIS A 48 1.77 -0.17 1.85
CA HIS A 48 0.47 0.48 1.85
C HIS A 48 -0.22 0.15 3.17
N VAL A 49 -0.61 1.19 3.90
CA VAL A 49 -1.27 1.08 5.20
C VAL A 49 -2.66 1.67 5.09
N ILE A 50 -3.67 0.90 5.49
CA ILE A 50 -5.05 1.36 5.65
C ILE A 50 -5.29 1.56 7.14
N TYR A 51 -5.73 2.76 7.53
CA TYR A 51 -5.93 3.13 8.93
C TYR A 51 -7.09 4.11 9.07
N GLY A 52 -7.98 3.88 10.04
CA GLY A 52 -9.27 4.57 10.08
C GLY A 52 -9.97 4.51 8.71
N ASP A 53 -10.32 5.66 8.15
CA ASP A 53 -10.96 5.77 6.82
C ASP A 53 -10.00 6.30 5.75
N ARG A 54 -8.69 6.19 5.98
CA ARG A 54 -7.63 6.70 5.12
C ARG A 54 -6.64 5.60 4.75
N SER A 55 -5.83 5.88 3.74
CA SER A 55 -4.70 5.03 3.39
C SER A 55 -3.45 5.85 3.10
N PHE A 56 -2.30 5.23 3.24
CA PHE A 56 -1.01 5.86 2.97
C PHE A 56 -0.04 4.85 2.36
N THR A 57 0.61 5.24 1.26
CA THR A 57 1.63 4.44 0.58
C THR A 57 2.98 5.12 0.70
N GLY A 58 3.99 4.39 1.15
CA GLY A 58 5.32 4.95 1.28
C GLY A 58 6.33 4.04 1.95
N ASP A 59 7.48 4.62 2.25
CA ASP A 59 8.54 3.95 2.99
C ASP A 59 8.31 4.15 4.51
N ILE A 60 8.55 3.10 5.29
CA ILE A 60 8.59 3.20 6.76
C ILE A 60 9.93 3.83 7.14
N VAL A 61 9.88 4.99 7.79
CA VAL A 61 11.07 5.71 8.28
C VAL A 61 11.45 5.26 9.68
N LYS A 62 10.45 5.06 10.53
CA LYS A 62 10.65 4.62 11.92
C LYS A 62 9.48 3.78 12.37
N TYR A 63 9.77 2.71 13.09
CA TYR A 63 8.80 2.00 13.92
C TYR A 63 9.17 2.23 15.38
N ASP A 64 8.31 2.94 16.12
CA ASP A 64 8.48 3.31 17.51
C ASP A 64 7.62 2.36 18.35
N THR A 65 8.27 1.31 18.88
CA THR A 65 7.63 0.26 19.68
C THR A 65 7.18 0.76 21.05
N ASP A 66 7.85 1.76 21.61
CA ASP A 66 7.52 2.30 22.93
C ASP A 66 6.19 3.06 22.88
N CYS A 67 6.02 3.86 21.82
CA CYS A 67 4.80 4.64 21.60
C CYS A 67 3.79 3.95 20.67
N GLN A 68 4.02 2.70 20.29
CA GLN A 68 3.16 1.89 19.41
C GLN A 68 2.71 2.66 18.14
N ARG A 69 3.67 3.23 17.39
CA ARG A 69 3.41 4.03 16.20
C ARG A 69 4.46 3.85 15.11
N ILE A 70 4.07 4.09 13.87
CA ILE A 70 4.96 4.14 12.71
C ILE A 70 5.01 5.55 12.12
N ILE A 71 6.18 5.92 11.62
CA ILE A 71 6.41 7.14 10.85
C ILE A 71 6.70 6.71 9.43
N MET A 72 5.87 7.17 8.50
CA MET A 72 5.97 6.84 7.09
C MET A 72 6.18 8.09 6.25
N LYS A 73 6.87 7.94 5.12
CA LYS A 73 7.06 9.02 4.16
C LYS A 73 6.66 8.57 2.76
N ASN A 74 5.98 9.43 2.01
CA ASN A 74 5.63 9.12 0.63
C ASN A 74 6.90 9.02 -0.24
N PHE A 75 6.78 8.42 -1.43
CA PHE A 75 7.94 8.17 -2.29
C PHE A 75 8.67 9.44 -2.77
N LYS A 76 7.96 10.56 -2.87
CA LYS A 76 8.52 11.89 -3.18
C LYS A 76 9.20 12.56 -1.98
N ARG A 77 9.13 11.95 -0.79
CA ARG A 77 9.68 12.45 0.46
C ARG A 77 9.17 13.85 0.87
N GLN A 78 7.95 14.19 0.49
CA GLN A 78 7.32 15.49 0.77
C GLN A 78 6.27 15.41 1.87
N VAL A 79 5.60 14.26 1.99
CA VAL A 79 4.53 14.06 2.98
C VAL A 79 4.96 12.98 3.96
N THR A 80 4.83 13.29 5.25
CA THR A 80 5.09 12.36 6.36
C THR A 80 3.77 12.09 7.09
N SER A 81 3.51 10.84 7.42
CA SER A 81 2.37 10.44 8.25
C SER A 81 2.88 9.71 9.50
N ILE A 82 2.26 10.00 10.64
CA ILE A 82 2.48 9.29 11.90
C ILE A 82 1.19 8.53 12.19
N ILE A 83 1.28 7.20 12.24
CA ILE A 83 0.11 6.31 12.33
C ILE A 83 0.31 5.43 13.56
N LYS A 84 -0.67 5.38 14.47
CA LYS A 84 -0.62 4.45 15.59
C LYS A 84 -0.96 3.04 15.12
N ILE A 85 -0.32 2.04 15.71
CA ILE A 85 -0.56 0.63 15.37
C ILE A 85 -2.03 0.24 15.61
N GLU A 86 -2.66 0.77 16.66
CA GLU A 86 -4.06 0.49 17.00
C GLU A 86 -5.08 0.94 15.94
N ASP A 87 -4.74 1.96 15.16
CA ASP A 87 -5.63 2.52 14.14
C ASP A 87 -5.48 1.80 12.78
N ILE A 88 -4.47 0.93 12.65
CA ILE A 88 -4.18 0.20 11.42
C ILE A 88 -5.19 -0.92 11.25
N LYS A 89 -5.86 -0.91 10.10
CA LYS A 89 -6.74 -1.99 9.67
C LYS A 89 -5.98 -3.02 8.82
N LYS A 90 -5.01 -2.59 8.00
CA LYS A 90 -4.31 -3.49 7.07
C LYS A 90 -2.94 -2.96 6.68
N VAL A 91 -1.96 -3.86 6.55
CA VAL A 91 -0.63 -3.54 6.02
C VAL A 91 -0.30 -4.45 4.84
N THR A 92 0.17 -3.88 3.74
CA THR A 92 0.54 -4.65 2.55
C THR A 92 1.85 -4.15 1.99
N LEU A 93 2.79 -5.07 1.71
CA LEU A 93 4.04 -4.73 1.05
C LEU A 93 3.77 -4.34 -0.41
N VAL A 94 4.43 -3.28 -0.86
CA VAL A 94 4.26 -2.72 -2.19
C VAL A 94 5.41 -3.19 -3.09
N PRO A 95 5.14 -3.70 -4.30
CA PRO A 95 6.19 -4.06 -5.26
C PRO A 95 7.06 -2.85 -5.67
N ASP A 96 8.34 -3.08 -5.92
CA ASP A 96 9.30 -2.04 -6.29
C ASP A 96 8.96 -1.31 -7.61
N SER A 97 8.22 -1.98 -8.50
CA SER A 97 7.71 -1.39 -9.74
C SER A 97 6.80 -0.18 -9.48
N ILE A 98 5.99 -0.24 -8.42
CA ILE A 98 5.09 0.85 -8.01
C ILE A 98 5.90 2.04 -7.49
N LYS A 99 6.94 1.77 -6.69
CA LYS A 99 7.84 2.81 -6.18
C LYS A 99 8.51 3.56 -7.33
N THR A 100 8.99 2.83 -8.33
CA THR A 100 9.66 3.41 -9.51
C THR A 100 8.69 4.28 -10.33
N SER A 101 7.48 3.78 -10.61
CA SER A 101 6.46 4.51 -11.37
C SER A 101 6.04 5.82 -10.70
N GLN A 102 5.82 5.80 -9.39
CA GLN A 102 5.34 6.96 -8.62
C GLN A 102 6.43 8.02 -8.38
N GLN A 103 7.71 7.65 -8.44
CA GLN A 103 8.82 8.60 -8.40
C GLN A 103 9.02 9.33 -9.72
N GLN A 104 8.69 8.69 -10.85
CA GLN A 104 8.88 9.23 -12.20
C GLN A 104 7.77 10.21 -12.63
N THR A 105 6.60 10.18 -11.97
CA THR A 105 5.53 11.16 -12.21
C THR A 105 5.94 12.53 -11.65
N LYS A 106 6.77 13.27 -12.40
CA LYS A 106 6.88 14.73 -12.29
C LYS A 106 5.56 15.28 -12.83
N GLY A 107 4.75 15.84 -11.94
CA GLY A 107 3.56 16.61 -12.33
C GLY A 107 3.98 17.95 -12.91
#